data_AF-A0A4V6QZ99-F1
#
_entry.id   AF-A0A4V6QZ99-F1
#
_cell.length_a   1.000
_cell.length_b   1.000
_cell.length_c   1.000
_cell.angle_alpha   90.00
_cell.angle_beta   90.00
_cell.angle_gamma   90.00
#
_symmetry.space_group_name_H-M   'P 1'
#
loop_
_entity.id
_entity.type
_entity.pdbx_description
1 polymer ?
#
loop_
_entity_poly.entity_id
_entity_poly.type
_entity_poly.pdbx_seq_one_letter_code
_entity_poly.pdbx_strand_id
1 'polypeptide(L)'
;KRYGYGTYEARMKTDTGSGLNAAFFSYIGPADKQPWDEIDFEVLTKDTSKVQVNTYISGKPKNEKLADVEGGTDKGFNDYGFVWEKERLRFYVNGKLVQEVTNPAELPTHSQKIFFSLWGSEK
;
A
#
# COMPACT_ATOMS: atom_id res chain seq x y z
N LYS A 1 -12.63 10.90 6.90
CA LYS A 1 -12.49 10.36 8.27
C LYS A 1 -11.08 9.77 8.43
N ARG A 2 -10.50 9.78 9.64
CA ARG A 2 -9.20 9.15 9.93
C ARG A 2 -9.41 7.87 10.72
N TYR A 3 -8.52 6.90 10.54
CA TYR A 3 -8.57 5.59 11.18
C TYR A 3 -7.17 5.18 11.67
N GLY A 4 -7.10 4.36 12.71
CA GLY A 4 -5.86 3.91 13.35
C GLY A 4 -5.60 2.42 13.12
N TYR A 5 -5.10 1.73 14.13
CA TYR A 5 -4.91 0.28 14.08
C TYR A 5 -6.18 -0.47 13.67
N GLY A 6 -6.03 -1.53 12.88
CA GLY A 6 -7.11 -2.31 12.32
C GLY A 6 -6.69 -3.10 11.08
N THR A 7 -7.67 -3.78 10.49
CA THR A 7 -7.53 -4.47 9.21
C THR A 7 -8.16 -3.63 8.11
N TYR A 8 -7.42 -3.43 7.02
CA TYR A 8 -7.85 -2.68 5.85
C TYR A 8 -7.66 -3.54 4.61
N GLU A 9 -8.73 -3.74 3.86
CA GLU A 9 -8.75 -4.64 2.72
C GLU A 9 -9.39 -3.96 1.52
N ALA A 10 -8.81 -4.20 0.36
CA ALA A 10 -9.28 -3.75 -0.93
C ALA A 10 -9.27 -4.91 -1.92
N ARG A 11 -10.33 -5.03 -2.70
CA ARG A 11 -10.39 -5.96 -3.83
C ARG A 11 -10.29 -5.17 -5.12
N MET A 12 -9.16 -5.31 -5.81
CA MET A 12 -8.87 -4.51 -7.00
C MET A 12 -8.35 -5.37 -8.17
N LYS A 13 -8.60 -4.86 -9.37
CA LYS A 13 -8.08 -5.34 -10.64
C LYS A 13 -7.60 -4.12 -11.42
N THR A 14 -6.42 -4.20 -12.03
CA THR A 14 -5.88 -3.13 -12.87
C THR A 14 -5.95 -3.52 -14.35
N ASP A 15 -5.74 -2.56 -15.25
CA ASP A 15 -5.35 -2.88 -16.63
C ASP A 15 -3.83 -2.96 -16.75
N THR A 16 -3.34 -3.31 -17.94
CA THR A 16 -1.91 -3.35 -18.31
C THR A 16 -1.58 -2.15 -19.18
N GLY A 17 -0.46 -1.47 -18.91
CA GLY A 17 -0.03 -0.31 -19.69
C GLY A 17 1.28 0.30 -19.16
N SER A 18 2.01 1.01 -20.02
CA SER A 18 3.17 1.81 -19.57
C SER A 18 2.70 3.08 -18.86
N GLY A 19 3.56 3.62 -18.00
CA GLY A 19 3.35 4.93 -17.40
C GLY A 19 2.28 5.04 -16.32
N LEU A 20 1.45 4.02 -16.05
CA LEU A 20 0.38 4.09 -15.03
C LEU A 20 0.78 3.44 -13.69
N ASN A 21 0.25 4.03 -12.62
CA ASN A 21 0.30 3.51 -11.25
C ASN A 21 -1.12 3.51 -10.67
N ALA A 22 -1.57 2.33 -10.22
CA ALA A 22 -2.80 2.14 -9.46
C ALA A 22 -2.45 1.88 -8.00
N ALA A 23 -3.01 2.65 -7.07
CA ALA A 23 -2.65 2.55 -5.66
C ALA A 23 -3.86 2.39 -4.73
N PHE A 24 -3.66 1.59 -3.68
CA PHE A 24 -4.48 1.51 -2.49
C PHE A 24 -3.58 1.81 -1.29
N PHE A 25 -3.88 2.88 -0.55
CA PHE A 25 -2.96 3.34 0.49
C PHE A 25 -3.70 4.05 1.61
N SER A 26 -3.04 4.11 2.77
CA SER A 26 -3.41 5.04 3.83
C SER A 26 -2.41 6.17 3.88
N TYR A 27 -2.87 7.40 4.10
CA TYR A 27 -2.00 8.56 4.20
C TYR A 27 -2.48 9.58 5.25
N ILE A 28 -1.53 10.18 5.93
CA ILE A 28 -1.67 11.43 6.68
C ILE A 28 -0.42 12.27 6.45
N GLY A 29 -0.53 13.61 6.44
CA GLY A 29 0.65 14.44 6.23
C GLY A 29 0.40 15.95 6.31
N PRO A 30 1.28 16.78 5.71
CA PRO A 30 1.27 18.23 5.86
C PRO A 30 -0.06 18.91 5.48
N ALA A 31 -0.76 18.41 4.47
CA ALA A 31 -2.09 18.91 4.07
C ALA A 31 -3.12 18.82 5.21
N ASP A 32 -2.90 17.91 6.15
CA ASP A 32 -3.73 17.65 7.32
C ASP A 32 -3.11 18.18 8.63
N LYS A 33 -2.03 18.98 8.54
CA LYS A 33 -1.22 19.51 9.67
C LYS A 33 -0.71 18.40 10.59
N GLN A 34 -0.15 17.34 10.00
CA GLN A 34 0.37 16.17 10.70
C GLN A 34 1.71 15.73 10.10
N PRO A 35 2.53 14.94 10.83
CA PRO A 35 3.66 14.22 10.24
C PRO A 35 3.21 13.33 9.08
N TRP A 36 4.08 13.14 8.10
CA TRP A 36 3.80 12.24 6.98
C TRP A 36 4.02 10.79 7.38
N ASP A 37 2.93 10.06 7.59
CA ASP A 37 2.91 8.62 7.71
C ASP A 37 2.06 8.02 6.57
N GLU A 38 2.49 6.90 6.01
CA GLU A 38 1.84 6.25 4.86
C GLU A 38 2.02 4.73 4.89
N ILE A 39 1.04 3.99 4.33
CA ILE A 39 1.08 2.54 4.11
C ILE A 39 0.58 2.28 2.70
N ASP A 40 1.39 1.65 1.86
CA ASP A 40 1.17 1.62 0.41
C ASP A 40 1.00 0.22 -0.16
N PHE A 41 0.08 0.10 -1.10
CA PHE A 41 0.11 -0.85 -2.20
C PHE A 41 0.11 -0.08 -3.53
N GLU A 42 1.13 -0.28 -4.36
CA GLU A 42 1.24 0.35 -5.67
C GLU A 42 1.46 -0.71 -6.76
N VAL A 43 0.60 -0.70 -7.78
CA VAL A 43 0.74 -1.54 -8.96
C VAL A 43 1.25 -0.66 -10.11
N LEU A 44 2.50 -0.89 -10.51
CA LEU A 44 3.02 -0.33 -11.76
C LEU A 44 2.53 -1.21 -12.91
N THR A 45 1.55 -0.73 -13.69
CA THR A 45 0.84 -1.56 -14.68
C THR A 45 1.70 -2.02 -15.86
N LYS A 46 2.97 -1.59 -15.91
CA LYS A 46 3.98 -2.12 -16.84
C LYS A 46 4.43 -3.53 -16.48
N ASP A 47 4.32 -3.91 -15.20
CA ASP A 47 4.59 -5.25 -14.68
C ASP A 47 3.44 -5.69 -13.79
N THR A 48 2.47 -6.36 -14.40
CA THR A 48 1.27 -6.85 -13.70
C THR A 48 1.52 -8.12 -12.91
N SER A 49 2.76 -8.62 -12.83
CA SER A 49 3.10 -9.77 -11.98
C SER A 49 3.38 -9.39 -10.52
N LYS A 50 3.49 -8.09 -10.23
CA LYS A 50 3.94 -7.57 -8.93
C LYS A 50 3.03 -6.48 -8.37
N VAL A 51 3.12 -6.31 -7.06
CA VAL A 51 2.68 -5.10 -6.35
C VAL A 51 3.82 -4.63 -5.45
N GLN A 52 4.07 -3.33 -5.40
CA GLN A 52 4.99 -2.73 -4.45
C GLN A 52 4.25 -2.42 -3.15
N VAL A 53 4.83 -2.81 -2.02
CA VAL A 53 4.38 -2.36 -0.68
C VAL A 53 5.41 -1.45 -0.07
N ASN A 54 4.98 -0.47 0.73
CA ASN A 54 5.88 0.41 1.46
C ASN A 54 5.22 0.98 2.72
N THR A 55 6.05 1.62 3.55
CA THR A 55 5.61 2.50 4.62
C THR A 55 6.47 3.75 4.63
N TYR A 56 5.86 4.90 4.84
CA TYR A 56 6.57 6.15 5.12
C TYR A 56 6.43 6.50 6.60
N ILE A 57 7.54 6.89 7.23
CA ILE A 57 7.59 7.38 8.60
C ILE A 57 8.23 8.76 8.60
N SER A 58 7.46 9.77 8.99
CA SER A 58 7.88 11.18 8.87
C SER A 58 8.42 11.52 7.47
N GLY A 59 7.75 11.02 6.43
CA GLY A 59 8.07 11.27 5.02
C GLY A 59 9.30 10.55 4.47
N LYS A 60 9.83 9.56 5.20
CA LYS A 60 10.94 8.71 4.73
C LYS A 60 10.45 7.30 4.43
N PRO A 61 10.72 6.73 3.24
CA PRO A 61 10.37 5.35 2.94
C PRO A 61 11.20 4.41 3.82
N LYS A 62 10.60 3.29 4.26
CA LYS A 62 11.23 2.33 5.18
C LYS A 62 11.21 0.89 4.71
N ASN A 63 10.11 0.44 4.11
CA ASN A 63 9.82 -0.99 3.95
C ASN A 63 9.43 -1.35 2.52
N GLU A 64 10.06 -0.71 1.54
CA GLU A 64 9.79 -0.96 0.13
C GLU A 64 10.08 -2.43 -0.22
N LYS A 65 9.10 -3.09 -0.86
CA LYS A 65 9.27 -4.46 -1.37
C LYS A 65 8.32 -4.73 -2.52
N LEU A 66 8.82 -5.43 -3.54
CA LEU A 66 7.99 -6.04 -4.58
C LEU A 66 7.50 -7.42 -4.13
N ALA A 67 6.18 -7.58 -4.11
CA ALA A 67 5.50 -8.84 -3.82
C ALA A 67 4.87 -9.42 -5.09
N ASP A 68 4.90 -10.74 -5.22
CA ASP A 68 4.25 -11.46 -6.31
C ASP A 68 2.72 -11.41 -6.21
N VAL A 69 2.05 -11.19 -7.34
CA VAL A 69 0.61 -11.34 -7.50
C VAL A 69 0.37 -12.52 -8.43
N GLU A 70 0.11 -13.70 -7.84
CA GLU A 70 -0.16 -14.91 -8.61
C GLU A 70 -1.39 -14.74 -9.50
N GLY A 71 -1.27 -15.07 -10.78
CA GLY A 71 -2.30 -14.82 -11.80
C GLY A 71 -2.31 -13.40 -12.37
N GLY A 72 -1.52 -12.49 -11.81
CA GLY A 72 -1.34 -11.12 -12.27
C GLY A 72 -2.45 -10.16 -11.82
N THR A 73 -2.12 -8.87 -11.81
CA THR A 73 -3.04 -7.79 -11.40
C THR A 73 -4.11 -7.48 -12.47
N ASP A 74 -3.90 -7.93 -13.72
CA ASP A 74 -4.72 -7.62 -14.90
C ASP A 74 -5.69 -8.74 -15.34
N LYS A 75 -5.51 -9.96 -14.84
CA LYS A 75 -6.37 -11.10 -15.24
C LYS A 75 -7.62 -11.25 -14.39
N GLY A 76 -7.60 -10.79 -13.15
CA GLY A 76 -8.71 -10.93 -12.22
C GLY A 76 -8.63 -9.97 -11.04
N PHE A 77 -9.66 -10.00 -10.18
CA PHE A 77 -9.62 -9.28 -8.92
C PHE A 77 -8.75 -10.01 -7.91
N ASN A 78 -7.84 -9.27 -7.28
CA ASN A 78 -6.99 -9.72 -6.20
C ASN A 78 -7.36 -8.98 -4.91
N ASP A 79 -7.17 -9.64 -3.77
CA ASP A 79 -7.40 -9.07 -2.45
C ASP A 79 -6.08 -8.56 -1.87
N TYR A 80 -6.03 -7.27 -1.51
CA TYR A 80 -4.87 -6.61 -0.92
C TYR A 80 -5.27 -6.14 0.46
N GLY A 81 -4.51 -6.58 1.47
CA GLY A 81 -4.85 -6.31 2.86
C GLY A 81 -3.64 -5.93 3.67
N PHE A 82 -3.81 -4.99 4.59
CA PHE A 82 -2.84 -4.81 5.66
C PHE A 82 -3.50 -4.87 7.03
N VAL A 83 -2.82 -5.56 7.95
CA VAL A 83 -3.19 -5.60 9.37
C VAL A 83 -2.22 -4.71 10.11
N TRP A 84 -2.71 -3.56 10.54
CA TRP A 84 -1.95 -2.55 11.25
C TRP A 84 -2.22 -2.65 12.74
N GLU A 85 -1.23 -3.10 13.49
CA GLU A 85 -1.26 -3.24 14.94
C GLU A 85 -0.21 -2.32 15.56
N LYS A 86 -0.29 -2.12 16.88
CA LYS A 86 0.66 -1.26 17.61
C LYS A 86 2.12 -1.70 17.45
N GLU A 87 2.35 -3.01 17.38
CA GLU A 87 3.68 -3.62 17.43
C GLU A 87 4.09 -4.26 16.10
N ARG A 88 3.20 -4.30 15.11
CA ARG A 88 3.50 -4.87 13.80
C ARG A 88 2.57 -4.36 12.70
N LEU A 89 3.06 -4.41 11.48
CA LEU A 89 2.28 -4.21 10.26
C LEU A 89 2.52 -5.40 9.33
N ARG A 90 1.45 -6.03 8.84
CA ARG A 90 1.52 -7.20 7.97
C ARG A 90 0.74 -6.95 6.69
N PHE A 91 1.37 -7.18 5.55
CA PHE A 91 0.77 -7.03 4.23
C PHE A 91 0.43 -8.41 3.67
N TYR A 92 -0.74 -8.49 3.03
CA TYR A 92 -1.27 -9.70 2.43
C TYR A 92 -1.70 -9.43 0.99
N VAL A 93 -1.43 -10.41 0.12
CA VAL A 93 -1.97 -10.48 -1.24
C VAL A 93 -2.67 -11.83 -1.38
N ASN A 94 -3.95 -11.83 -1.72
CA ASN A 94 -4.80 -13.02 -1.80
C ASN A 94 -4.71 -13.89 -0.53
N GLY A 95 -4.69 -13.26 0.65
CA GLY A 95 -4.57 -13.91 1.95
C GLY A 95 -3.16 -14.43 2.30
N LYS A 96 -2.18 -14.35 1.39
CA LYS A 96 -0.79 -14.75 1.64
C LYS A 96 0.01 -13.58 2.23
N LEU A 97 0.70 -13.81 3.34
CA LEU A 97 1.61 -12.83 3.94
C LEU A 97 2.79 -12.56 2.98
N VAL A 98 2.99 -11.29 2.60
CA VAL A 98 4.06 -10.88 1.68
C VAL A 98 5.11 -9.98 2.32
N GLN A 99 4.78 -9.29 3.42
CA GLN A 99 5.70 -8.42 4.16
C GLN A 99 5.23 -8.32 5.62
N GLU A 100 6.18 -8.31 6.56
CA GLU A 100 5.93 -8.04 7.97
C GLU A 100 6.96 -7.04 8.48
N VAL A 101 6.49 -6.00 9.16
CA VAL A 101 7.30 -4.95 9.79
C VAL A 101 7.07 -5.03 11.29
N THR A 102 8.13 -5.21 12.06
CA THR A 102 8.08 -5.30 13.53
C THR A 102 9.00 -4.31 14.23
N ASN A 103 9.88 -3.60 13.50
CA ASN A 103 10.72 -2.56 14.05
C ASN A 103 9.84 -1.36 14.45
N PRO A 104 9.73 -0.99 15.75
CA PRO A 104 8.86 0.10 16.18
C PRO A 104 9.19 1.45 15.55
N ALA A 105 10.45 1.69 15.16
CA ALA A 105 10.87 2.93 14.49
C ALA A 105 10.42 3.04 13.02
N GLU A 106 9.85 1.96 12.49
CA GLU A 106 9.41 1.83 11.10
C GLU A 106 7.89 1.61 10.99
N LEU A 107 7.16 1.70 12.12
CA LEU A 107 5.71 1.55 12.17
C LEU A 107 5.01 2.91 12.18
N PRO A 108 4.03 3.13 11.27
CA PRO A 108 3.17 4.30 11.34
C PRO A 108 2.38 4.31 12.66
N THR A 109 2.17 5.49 13.22
CA THR A 109 1.45 5.63 14.51
C THR A 109 0.30 6.63 14.45
N HIS A 110 0.30 7.54 13.47
CA HIS A 110 -0.72 8.57 13.33
C HIS A 110 -1.94 8.04 12.56
N SER A 111 -3.16 8.36 13.02
CA SER A 111 -4.37 7.96 12.30
C SER A 111 -4.45 8.57 10.89
N GLN A 112 -4.74 7.74 9.90
CA GLN A 112 -4.64 8.05 8.47
C GLN A 112 -5.99 8.02 7.76
N LYS A 113 -6.09 8.69 6.61
CA LYS A 113 -7.22 8.54 5.67
C LYS A 113 -6.88 7.40 4.70
N ILE A 114 -7.91 6.75 4.15
CA ILE A 114 -7.75 5.71 3.13
C ILE A 114 -8.01 6.31 1.75
N PHE A 115 -7.19 5.94 0.77
CA PHE A 115 -7.21 6.46 -0.58
C PHE A 115 -7.11 5.35 -1.62
N PHE A 116 -7.68 5.65 -2.78
CA PHE A 116 -7.43 4.95 -4.03
C PHE A 116 -7.04 5.98 -5.07
N SER A 117 -6.07 5.66 -5.92
CA SER A 117 -5.69 6.52 -7.03
C SER A 117 -5.31 5.69 -8.25
N LEU A 118 -5.46 6.32 -9.42
CA LEU A 118 -4.92 5.85 -10.69
C LEU A 118 -4.36 7.08 -11.39
N TRP A 119 -3.07 7.08 -11.69
CA TRP A 119 -2.41 8.22 -12.33
C TRP A 119 -1.38 7.76 -13.35
N GLY A 120 -1.10 8.63 -14.33
CA GLY A 120 -0.13 8.41 -15.39
C GLY A 120 1.05 9.38 -15.28
N SER A 121 2.25 8.90 -15.63
CA SER A 121 3.48 9.70 -15.72
C SER A 121 3.87 10.07 -17.15
N GLU A 122 3.27 9.42 -18.14
CA GLU A 122 3.46 9.69 -19.56
C GLU A 122 2.47 10.78 -20.04
N LYS A 123 2.89 11.61 -21.00
CA LYS A 123 2.13 12.74 -21.56
C LYS A 123 1.28 12.33 -22.75
#